data_AF-A0A7C1ZAS0-F1
#
_entry.id   AF-A0A7C1ZAS0-F1
#
_cell.length_a   1.000
_cell.length_b   1.000
_cell.length_c   1.000
_cell.angle_alpha   90.00
_cell.angle_beta   90.00
_cell.angle_gamma   90.00
#
_symmetry.space_group_name_H-M   'P 1'
#
loop_
_entity.id
_entity.type
_entity.pdbx_description
1 polymer ?
#
loop_
_entity_poly.entity_id
_entity_poly.type
_entity_poly.pdbx_seq_one_letter_code
_entity_poly.pdbx_strand_id
1 'polypeptide(L)'
;MATTSIKKHIVLPRELAALAETKASRFGFKIGEYIRHLIVSDVEEDIPMVDVETEKRIGKALKNFEKGDYVTIRNKKELDKLLDIKE
;
A
#
# COMPACT_ATOMS: atom_id res chain seq x y z
N MET A 1 -11.53 20.83 0.65
CA MET A 1 -10.25 21.22 1.30
C MET A 1 -9.33 21.70 0.19
N ALA A 2 -8.79 22.92 0.28
CA ALA A 2 -7.89 23.43 -0.74
C ALA A 2 -6.57 22.64 -0.70
N THR A 3 -6.24 21.94 -1.79
CA THR A 3 -4.95 21.26 -1.93
C THR A 3 -3.84 22.32 -2.05
N THR A 4 -3.05 22.49 -1.00
CA THR A 4 -1.87 23.37 -1.00
C THR A 4 -0.83 22.78 -1.95
N SER A 5 -0.81 23.27 -3.20
CA SER A 5 0.21 22.88 -4.18
C SER A 5 1.52 23.63 -3.91
N ILE A 6 2.64 22.90 -3.83
CA ILE A 6 3.98 23.47 -3.65
C ILE A 6 4.79 23.17 -4.90
N LYS A 7 5.50 24.18 -5.42
CA LYS A 7 6.47 24.01 -6.52
C LYS A 7 7.88 23.93 -5.94
N LYS A 8 8.64 22.91 -6.35
CA LYS A 8 10.05 22.74 -5.99
C LYS A 8 10.89 22.73 -7.26
N HIS A 9 11.99 23.47 -7.25
CA HIS A 9 12.98 23.43 -8.32
C HIS A 9 14.01 22.36 -7.99
N ILE A 10 14.28 21.47 -8.94
CA ILE A 10 15.24 20.36 -8.78
C ILE A 10 16.30 20.53 -9.87
N VAL A 11 17.57 20.46 -9.48
CA VAL A 11 18.70 20.47 -10.41
C VAL A 11 19.21 19.04 -10.53
N LEU A 12 19.24 18.51 -11.75
CA LEU A 12 19.71 17.16 -12.05
C LEU A 12 20.95 17.23 -12.96
N PRO A 13 21.90 16.29 -12.83
CA PRO A 13 22.91 16.06 -13.86
C PRO A 13 22.24 15.81 -15.21
N ARG A 14 22.86 16.29 -16.29
CA ARG A 14 22.31 16.22 -17.64
C ARG A 14 21.93 14.80 -18.07
N GLU A 15 22.79 13.83 -17.77
CA GLU A 15 22.57 12.42 -18.09
C GLU A 15 21.36 11.84 -17.36
N LEU A 16 21.21 12.19 -16.07
CA LEU A 16 20.09 11.73 -15.25
C LEU A 16 18.76 12.33 -15.74
N ALA A 17 18.76 13.61 -16.12
CA ALA A 17 17.59 14.26 -16.72
C ALA A 17 17.18 13.55 -18.02
N ALA A 18 18.13 13.27 -18.92
CA ALA A 18 17.86 12.57 -20.18
C ALA A 18 17.31 11.14 -19.97
N LEU A 19 17.85 10.41 -18.99
CA LEU A 19 17.35 9.08 -18.62
C LEU A 19 15.92 9.15 -18.07
N ALA A 20 15.63 10.11 -17.19
CA ALA A 20 14.30 10.31 -16.62
C ALA A 20 13.28 10.70 -17.70
N GLU A 21 13.63 11.58 -18.64
CA GLU A 21 12.79 11.94 -19.78
C GLU A 21 12.52 10.74 -20.70
N THR A 22 13.54 9.94 -20.99
CA THR A 22 13.39 8.74 -21.82
C THR A 22 12.44 7.74 -21.18
N LYS A 23 12.57 7.51 -19.86
CA LYS A 23 11.66 6.63 -19.13
C LYS A 23 10.25 7.19 -19.08
N ALA A 24 10.08 8.46 -18.74
CA ALA A 24 8.76 9.12 -18.72
C ALA A 24 8.06 9.00 -20.08
N SER A 25 8.79 9.27 -21.17
CA SER A 25 8.27 9.21 -22.54
C SER A 25 7.82 7.80 -22.95
N ARG A 26 8.50 6.74 -22.51
CA ARG A 26 8.08 5.35 -22.77
C ARG A 26 6.69 5.04 -22.22
N PHE A 27 6.30 5.71 -21.14
CA PHE A 27 4.98 5.55 -20.52
C PHE A 27 4.01 6.67 -20.89
N GLY A 28 4.38 7.59 -21.79
CA GLY A 28 3.55 8.72 -22.20
C GLY A 28 3.40 9.82 -21.14
N PHE A 29 4.27 9.86 -20.13
CA PHE A 29 4.23 10.83 -19.04
C PHE A 29 5.20 11.98 -19.25
N LYS A 30 4.91 13.13 -18.63
CA LYS A 30 5.88 14.22 -18.48
C LYS A 30 6.89 13.86 -17.39
N ILE A 31 8.13 14.35 -17.49
CA ILE A 31 9.19 14.10 -16.50
C ILE A 31 8.74 14.42 -15.05
N GLY A 32 7.99 15.50 -14.85
CA GLY A 32 7.49 15.87 -13.51
C GLY A 32 6.47 14.87 -12.94
N GLU A 33 5.67 14.23 -13.79
CA GLU A 33 4.73 13.18 -13.38
C GLU A 33 5.49 11.91 -13.02
N TYR A 34 6.50 11.56 -13.82
CA TYR A 34 7.37 10.42 -13.54
C TYR A 34 8.13 10.58 -12.22
N ILE A 35 8.71 11.76 -11.96
CA ILE A 35 9.38 12.05 -10.68
C ILE A 35 8.39 11.98 -9.50
N ARG A 36 7.17 12.52 -9.67
CA ARG A 36 6.14 12.43 -8.64
C ARG A 36 5.80 10.98 -8.33
N HIS A 37 5.63 10.14 -9.36
CA HIS A 37 5.36 8.72 -9.18
C HIS A 37 6.47 8.03 -8.41
N LEU A 38 7.74 8.29 -8.76
CA LEU A 38 8.89 7.72 -8.04
C LEU A 38 8.89 8.10 -6.55
N ILE A 39 8.63 9.36 -6.22
CA ILE A 39 8.56 9.81 -4.82
C ILE A 39 7.41 9.15 -4.07
N VAL A 40 6.25 9.00 -4.71
CA VAL A 40 5.09 8.33 -4.09
C VAL A 40 5.41 6.86 -3.84
N SER A 41 5.97 6.15 -4.82
CA SER A 41 6.33 4.74 -4.68
C SER A 41 7.39 4.51 -3.60
N ASP A 42 8.41 5.38 -3.52
CA ASP A 42 9.43 5.35 -2.47
C ASP A 42 8.80 5.51 -1.07
N VAL A 43 7.85 6.43 -0.92
CA VAL A 43 7.13 6.65 0.34
C VAL A 43 6.11 5.53 0.63
N GLU A 44 5.45 4.97 -0.37
CA GLU A 44 4.51 3.85 -0.20
C GLU A 44 5.20 2.59 0.32
N GLU A 45 6.46 2.35 -0.03
CA GLU A 45 7.24 1.25 0.54
C GLU A 45 7.54 1.46 2.05
N ASP A 46 7.62 2.71 2.50
CA ASP A 46 7.85 3.07 3.91
C ASP A 46 6.56 3.24 4.73
N ILE A 47 5.39 3.33 4.09
CA ILE A 47 4.10 3.40 4.79
C ILE A 47 3.69 1.96 5.13
N PRO A 48 3.63 1.59 6.42
CA PRO A 48 3.20 0.25 6.78
C PRO A 48 1.75 0.04 6.29
N MET A 49 1.55 -1.02 5.50
CA MET A 49 0.25 -1.37 4.90
C MET A 49 -0.87 -1.51 5.93
N VAL A 50 -0.51 -1.83 7.17
CA VAL A 50 -1.37 -1.89 8.35
C VAL A 50 -0.64 -1.30 9.55
N ASP A 51 -1.36 -0.79 10.54
CA ASP A 51 -0.73 -0.38 11.79
C ASP A 51 -0.08 -1.58 12.51
N VAL A 52 0.87 -1.28 13.39
CA VAL A 52 1.67 -2.29 14.12
C VAL A 52 0.82 -3.26 14.95
N GLU A 53 -0.33 -2.79 15.46
CA GLU A 53 -1.23 -3.64 16.25
C GLU A 53 -1.97 -4.62 15.34
N THR A 54 -2.46 -4.15 14.20
CA THR A 54 -3.07 -4.99 13.16
C THR A 54 -2.08 -6.02 12.62
N GLU A 55 -0.84 -5.64 12.34
CA GLU A 55 0.21 -6.56 11.90
C GLU A 55 0.46 -7.70 12.91
N LYS A 56 0.55 -7.36 14.20
CA LYS A 56 0.67 -8.34 15.28
C LYS A 56 -0.53 -9.28 15.35
N ARG A 57 -1.74 -8.77 15.16
CA ARG A 57 -2.97 -9.57 15.14
C ARG A 57 -2.98 -10.55 13.98
N ILE A 58 -2.59 -10.11 12.79
CA ILE A 58 -2.45 -10.97 11.60
C ILE A 58 -1.41 -12.05 11.85
N GLY A 59 -0.22 -11.70 12.36
CA GLY A 59 0.82 -12.67 12.68
C GLY A 59 0.38 -13.71 13.72
N LYS A 60 -0.41 -13.31 14.72
CA LYS A 60 -1.00 -14.24 15.70
C LYS A 60 -2.04 -15.16 15.05
N ALA A 61 -2.90 -14.63 14.18
CA ALA A 61 -3.90 -15.40 13.46
C ALA A 61 -3.26 -16.46 12.54
N LEU A 62 -2.18 -16.10 11.83
CA LEU A 62 -1.42 -17.04 10.99
C LEU A 62 -0.81 -18.19 11.82
N LYS A 63 -0.18 -17.87 12.95
CA LYS A 63 0.35 -18.90 13.86
C LYS A 63 -0.73 -19.82 14.42
N ASN A 64 -1.90 -19.28 14.73
CA ASN A 64 -3.03 -20.09 15.18
C ASN A 64 -3.54 -21.02 14.06
N PHE A 65 -3.58 -20.52 12.81
CA PHE A 65 -3.92 -21.34 11.65
C PHE A 65 -2.96 -22.52 11.46
N GLU A 66 -1.64 -22.27 11.52
CA GLU A 66 -0.62 -23.33 11.42
C GLU A 66 -0.72 -24.38 12.53
N LYS A 67 -1.11 -23.97 13.74
CA LYS A 67 -1.29 -24.86 14.89
C LYS A 67 -2.60 -25.64 14.88
N GLY A 68 -3.53 -25.31 13.98
CA GLY A 68 -4.87 -25.87 14.01
C GLY A 68 -5.82 -25.22 15.02
N ASP A 69 -5.42 -24.11 15.65
CA ASP A 69 -6.21 -23.34 16.61
C ASP A 69 -7.19 -22.40 15.88
N TYR A 70 -8.07 -23.00 15.06
CA TYR A 70 -9.12 -22.30 14.33
C TYR A 70 -10.39 -23.14 14.27
N VAL A 71 -11.52 -22.45 14.08
CA VAL A 71 -12.82 -23.11 13.87
C VAL A 71 -13.16 -23.04 12.40
N THR A 72 -13.52 -24.18 11.81
CA THR A 72 -14.01 -24.22 10.43
C THR A 72 -15.51 -24.01 10.41
N ILE A 73 -15.95 -23.02 9.64
CA ILE A 73 -17.37 -22.68 9.47
C ILE A 73 -17.75 -23.00 8.04
N ARG A 74 -18.76 -23.85 7.84
CA ARG A 74 -19.11 -24.39 6.51
C ARG A 74 -20.30 -23.68 5.87
N ASN A 75 -21.10 -22.99 6.67
CA ASN A 75 -22.30 -22.32 6.19
C ASN A 75 -22.58 -21.04 6.99
N LYS A 76 -23.41 -20.16 6.42
CA LYS A 76 -23.77 -18.87 7.02
C LYS A 76 -24.46 -19.03 8.39
N LYS A 77 -25.30 -20.05 8.56
CA LYS A 77 -26.00 -20.31 9.84
C LYS A 77 -25.04 -20.65 10.99
N GLU A 78 -23.93 -21.34 10.71
CA GLU A 78 -22.88 -21.62 11.69
C GLU A 78 -22.09 -20.35 12.04
N LEU A 79 -21.85 -19.47 11.05
CA LEU A 79 -21.21 -18.18 11.26
C LEU A 79 -22.03 -17.28 12.18
N ASP A 80 -23.33 -17.14 11.87
CA ASP A 80 -24.24 -16.25 12.60
C ASP A 80 -24.39 -16.71 14.07
N LYS A 81 -24.40 -18.02 14.33
CA LYS A 81 -24.39 -18.58 15.69
C LYS A 81 -23.11 -18.30 16.47
N LEU A 82 -21.97 -18.23 15.79
CA LEU A 82 -20.66 -18.05 16.42
C LEU A 82 -20.35 -16.59 16.72
N LEU A 83 -20.90 -15.67 15.92
CA LEU A 83 -20.70 -14.23 16.08
C LEU A 83 -21.74 -13.57 17.00
N ASP A 84 -22.79 -14.30 17.43
CA ASP A 84 -23.92 -13.80 18.24
C ASP A 84 -24.52 -12.49 17.70
N ILE A 85 -24.46 -12.31 16.37
CA ILE A 85 -25.06 -11.17 15.69
C ILE A 85 -26.55 -11.52 15.55
N LYS A 86 -27.37 -11.00 16.47
CA LYS A 86 -28.82 -10.98 16.29
C LYS A 86 -29.13 -10.06 15.11
N GLU A 87 -29.77 -10.60 14.08
CA GLU A 87 -30.45 -9.79 13.04
C GLU A 87 -31.46 -8.83 13.66
#